data_AF-A0A952IR81-F1
#
_entry.id   AF-A0A952IR81-F1
#
_cell.length_a   1.000
_cell.length_b   1.000
_cell.length_c   1.000
_cell.angle_alpha   90.00
_cell.angle_beta   90.00
_cell.angle_gamma   90.00
#
_symmetry.space_group_name_H-M   'P 1'
#
loop_
_entity.id
_entity.type
_entity.pdbx_description
1 polymer ?
#
loop_
_entity_poly.entity_id
_entity_poly.type
_entity_poly.pdbx_seq_one_letter_code
_entity_poly.pdbx_strand_id
1 'polypeptide(L)'
;MLMRSTLVFIFLFLLSACGSTGPARERVPTISEGHIGQLLVATSYNPSGEPLLGVAFKKLDNIEKLNRSLRDEALRQNGLRTKQLLIAIGAEIDSPANAVAPAESTLSSLLETSFYHVDLAFRSADASPEIRQSGALINRNWGDLQGRLDNLAEYVVIGLTTEPTRDSYATISVISEEIQKAVRHARGSELDNSGMGLARLRYLLQESVDASGTEFSSVNPAYFKNFVKVDEQQWRYKATLQQKASRNSVFGNLSFGGGGDSGGSGGRGDDDDDDDDDDDDDDDDDDDDDD
;
A
#
# COMPACT_ATOMS: atom_id res chain seq x y z
N MET A 1 18.84 -25.09 -58.39
CA MET A 1 18.86 -25.59 -56.98
C MET A 1 18.53 -24.52 -55.93
N LEU A 2 18.53 -23.21 -56.23
CA LEU A 2 18.24 -22.17 -55.23
C LEU A 2 16.77 -22.02 -54.79
N MET A 3 15.78 -22.45 -55.58
CA MET A 3 14.36 -22.23 -55.25
C MET A 3 13.78 -23.17 -54.18
N ARG A 4 14.46 -24.28 -53.85
CA ARG A 4 13.95 -25.24 -52.84
C ARG A 4 14.31 -24.86 -51.41
N SER A 5 15.37 -24.07 -51.18
CA SER A 5 15.75 -23.62 -49.84
C SER A 5 14.91 -22.46 -49.32
N THR A 6 14.44 -21.54 -50.18
CA THR A 6 13.66 -20.37 -49.76
C THR A 6 12.28 -20.74 -49.22
N LEU A 7 11.68 -21.81 -49.75
CA LEU A 7 10.36 -22.29 -49.35
C LEU A 7 10.37 -22.91 -47.94
N VAL A 8 11.48 -23.56 -47.55
CA VAL A 8 11.64 -24.15 -46.21
C VAL A 8 11.78 -23.07 -45.13
N PHE A 9 12.50 -21.97 -45.41
CA PHE A 9 12.63 -20.86 -44.47
C PHE A 9 11.33 -20.08 -44.26
N ILE A 10 10.53 -19.89 -45.31
CA ILE A 10 9.22 -19.23 -45.20
C ILE A 10 8.25 -20.11 -44.38
N PHE A 11 8.29 -21.44 -44.55
CA PHE A 11 7.44 -22.36 -43.80
C PHE A 11 7.82 -22.44 -42.31
N LEU A 12 9.12 -22.38 -41.98
CA LEU A 12 9.60 -22.28 -40.58
C LEU A 12 9.24 -20.96 -39.92
N PHE A 13 9.27 -19.83 -40.65
CA PHE A 13 8.82 -18.54 -40.13
C PHE A 13 7.30 -18.49 -39.90
N LEU A 14 6.51 -19.12 -40.78
CA LEU A 14 5.06 -19.21 -40.62
C LEU A 14 4.63 -20.13 -39.47
N LEU A 15 5.37 -21.21 -39.20
CA LEU A 15 5.11 -22.08 -38.04
C LEU A 15 5.51 -21.42 -36.70
N SER A 16 6.47 -20.50 -36.70
CA SER A 16 6.86 -19.72 -35.52
C SER A 16 5.81 -18.65 -35.13
N ALA A 17 5.07 -18.14 -36.12
CA ALA A 17 4.05 -17.10 -35.93
C ALA A 17 2.68 -17.64 -35.48
N CYS A 18 2.44 -18.95 -35.64
CA CYS A 18 1.22 -19.61 -35.15
C CYS A 18 1.39 -20.26 -33.76
N GLY A 19 2.56 -20.11 -33.13
CA GLY A 19 2.72 -20.27 -31.68
C GLY A 19 2.03 -19.11 -30.96
N SER A 20 0.72 -18.98 -31.17
CA SER A 20 -0.18 -18.07 -30.48
C SER A 20 0.00 -18.31 -28.98
N THR A 21 0.86 -17.48 -28.36
CA THR A 21 0.72 -17.05 -26.99
C THR A 21 -0.70 -16.50 -26.88
N GLY A 22 -1.67 -17.36 -26.56
CA GLY A 22 -2.97 -16.90 -26.12
C GLY A 22 -2.74 -15.81 -25.06
N PRO A 23 -3.58 -14.77 -24.99
CA PRO A 23 -3.37 -13.67 -24.05
C PRO A 23 -3.08 -14.30 -22.69
N ALA A 24 -1.88 -14.05 -22.16
CA ALA A 24 -1.44 -14.64 -20.91
C ALA A 24 -2.57 -14.43 -19.91
N ARG A 25 -3.12 -15.54 -19.39
CA ARG A 25 -4.28 -15.46 -18.49
C ARG A 25 -3.92 -14.52 -17.37
N GLU A 26 -4.66 -13.44 -17.27
CA GLU A 26 -4.45 -12.40 -16.26
C GLU A 26 -4.55 -13.05 -14.88
N ARG A 27 -3.43 -13.13 -14.17
CA ARG A 27 -3.35 -13.74 -12.85
C ARG A 27 -4.03 -12.82 -11.84
N VAL A 28 -4.99 -13.36 -11.11
CA VAL A 28 -5.55 -12.70 -9.93
C VAL A 28 -4.53 -12.84 -8.80
N PRO A 29 -4.08 -11.74 -8.16
CA PRO A 29 -3.14 -11.86 -7.03
C PRO A 29 -3.83 -12.52 -5.82
N THR A 30 -3.02 -13.09 -4.94
CA THR A 30 -3.48 -13.61 -3.65
C THR A 30 -3.91 -12.47 -2.72
N ILE A 31 -4.61 -12.76 -1.61
CA ILE A 31 -4.97 -11.77 -0.59
C ILE A 31 -3.72 -11.15 0.02
N SER A 32 -2.73 -11.98 0.39
CA SER A 32 -1.41 -11.52 0.83
C SER A 32 -0.75 -10.55 -0.15
N GLU A 33 -0.71 -10.90 -1.44
CA GLU A 33 -0.20 -10.02 -2.49
C GLU A 33 -1.05 -8.76 -2.68
N GLY A 34 -2.36 -8.85 -2.48
CA GLY A 34 -3.29 -7.72 -2.49
C GLY A 34 -2.93 -6.67 -1.45
N HIS A 35 -2.62 -7.10 -0.23
CA HIS A 35 -2.14 -6.23 0.84
C HIS A 35 -0.80 -5.58 0.51
N ILE A 36 0.21 -6.35 0.06
CA ILE A 36 1.51 -5.77 -0.35
C ILE A 36 1.32 -4.80 -1.53
N GLY A 37 0.43 -5.13 -2.46
CA GLY A 37 0.07 -4.29 -3.60
C GLY A 37 -0.52 -2.93 -3.22
N GLN A 38 -1.21 -2.82 -2.08
CA GLN A 38 -1.66 -1.52 -1.53
C GLN A 38 -0.48 -0.58 -1.25
N LEU A 39 0.63 -1.14 -0.77
CA LEU A 39 1.82 -0.38 -0.42
C LEU A 39 2.69 -0.04 -1.63
N LEU A 40 2.76 -0.94 -2.62
CA LEU A 40 3.74 -0.84 -3.71
C LEU A 40 3.17 -0.34 -5.04
N VAL A 41 1.93 -0.70 -5.37
CA VAL A 41 1.39 -0.53 -6.73
C VAL A 41 0.26 0.50 -6.77
N ALA A 42 -0.83 0.25 -6.03
CA ALA A 42 -1.98 1.13 -5.98
C ALA A 42 -2.83 0.84 -4.76
N THR A 43 -3.43 1.87 -4.18
CA THR A 43 -4.30 1.71 -3.00
C THR A 43 -5.76 2.03 -3.28
N SER A 44 -6.67 1.36 -2.58
CA SER A 44 -8.09 1.74 -2.50
C SER A 44 -8.36 2.89 -1.54
N TYR A 45 -7.38 3.26 -0.71
CA TYR A 45 -7.52 4.26 0.36
C TYR A 45 -7.38 5.71 -0.10
N ASN A 46 -6.90 5.96 -1.32
CA ASN A 46 -6.85 7.32 -1.87
C ASN A 46 -7.53 7.41 -3.24
N PRO A 47 -8.12 8.57 -3.58
CA PRO A 47 -8.79 8.74 -4.87
C PRO A 47 -7.86 8.68 -6.09
N SER A 48 -6.58 9.04 -5.95
CA SER A 48 -5.59 8.99 -7.05
C SER A 48 -5.19 7.55 -7.41
N GLY A 49 -5.46 6.59 -6.53
CA GLY A 49 -4.96 5.23 -6.55
C GLY A 49 -3.44 5.13 -6.38
N GLU A 50 -2.77 6.14 -5.81
CA GLU A 50 -1.32 6.10 -5.58
C GLU A 50 -0.99 5.13 -4.44
N PRO A 51 0.10 4.33 -4.54
CA PRO A 51 0.46 3.40 -3.49
C PRO A 51 0.80 4.11 -2.17
N LEU A 52 0.50 3.48 -1.03
CA LEU A 52 0.68 4.08 0.31
C LEU A 52 2.11 4.58 0.54
N LEU A 53 3.13 3.78 0.19
CA LEU A 53 4.52 4.20 0.34
C LEU A 53 4.87 5.34 -0.63
N GLY A 54 4.25 5.38 -1.81
CA GLY A 54 4.42 6.48 -2.76
C GLY A 54 3.92 7.82 -2.18
N VAL A 55 2.77 7.81 -1.51
CA VAL A 55 2.25 9.00 -0.82
C VAL A 55 3.15 9.38 0.36
N ALA A 56 3.61 8.42 1.15
CA ALA A 56 4.53 8.66 2.27
C ALA A 56 5.86 9.31 1.82
N PHE A 57 6.44 8.87 0.69
CA PHE A 57 7.62 9.52 0.11
C PHE A 57 7.36 10.98 -0.27
N LYS A 58 6.19 11.28 -0.87
CA LYS A 58 5.81 12.66 -1.21
C LYS A 58 5.63 13.54 0.03
N LYS A 59 5.11 12.98 1.12
CA LYS A 59 5.03 13.68 2.42
C LYS A 59 6.43 14.04 2.92
N LEU A 60 7.38 13.10 2.88
CA LEU A 60 8.78 13.38 3.22
C LEU A 60 9.41 14.42 2.28
N ASP A 61 9.13 14.39 0.97
CA ASP A 61 9.60 15.42 0.02
C ASP A 61 9.05 16.81 0.38
N ASN A 62 7.77 16.90 0.76
CA ASN A 62 7.17 18.18 1.14
C ASN A 62 7.74 18.71 2.46
N ILE A 63 7.89 17.84 3.47
CA ILE A 63 8.54 18.19 4.74
C ILE A 63 9.94 18.74 4.49
N GLU A 64 10.73 18.10 3.62
CA GLU A 64 12.06 18.57 3.28
C GLU A 64 12.04 19.97 2.62
N LYS A 65 11.11 20.21 1.71
CA LYS A 65 10.93 21.52 1.06
C LYS A 65 10.53 22.61 2.05
N LEU A 66 9.59 22.30 2.95
CA LEU A 66 9.15 23.20 4.01
C LEU A 66 10.31 23.48 4.98
N ASN A 67 11.09 22.47 5.33
CA ASN A 67 12.24 22.60 6.22
C ASN A 67 13.36 23.46 5.62
N ARG A 68 13.63 23.35 4.31
CA ARG A 68 14.54 24.30 3.63
C ARG A 68 14.05 25.74 3.76
N SER A 69 12.75 25.95 3.58
CA SER A 69 12.14 27.28 3.73
C SER A 69 12.19 27.77 5.18
N LEU A 70 12.03 26.87 6.16
CA LEU A 70 12.12 27.15 7.59
C LEU A 70 13.50 27.71 7.94
N ARG A 71 14.55 27.07 7.42
CA ARG A 71 15.94 27.49 7.62
C ARG A 71 16.21 28.88 7.05
N ASP A 72 15.79 29.12 5.81
CA ASP A 72 15.95 30.43 5.17
C ASP A 72 15.27 31.53 5.98
N GLU A 73 14.11 31.23 6.55
CA GLU A 73 13.33 32.20 7.28
C GLU A 73 13.82 32.43 8.72
N ALA A 74 14.38 31.40 9.35
CA ALA A 74 15.10 31.54 10.61
C ALA A 74 16.32 32.47 10.45
N LEU A 75 17.05 32.36 9.33
CA LEU A 75 18.16 33.28 9.01
C LEU A 75 17.69 34.73 8.81
N ARG A 76 16.49 34.93 8.26
CA ARG A 76 15.85 36.24 8.13
C ARG A 76 15.21 36.75 9.42
N GLN A 77 15.20 35.94 10.48
CA GLN A 77 14.62 36.27 11.79
C GLN A 77 13.14 36.64 11.71
N ASN A 78 12.37 35.97 10.84
CA ASN A 78 10.92 36.20 10.72
C ASN A 78 10.12 35.14 11.47
N GLY A 79 9.94 35.39 12.79
CA GLY A 79 9.30 34.44 13.70
C GLY A 79 7.88 34.03 13.30
N LEU A 80 7.07 34.91 12.70
CA LEU A 80 5.71 34.55 12.24
C LEU A 80 5.78 33.48 11.16
N ARG A 81 6.64 33.67 10.16
CA ARG A 81 6.75 32.76 9.02
C ARG A 81 7.45 31.46 9.42
N THR A 82 8.45 31.51 10.30
CA THR A 82 9.04 30.33 10.95
C THR A 82 7.97 29.46 11.62
N LYS A 83 7.09 30.05 12.45
CA LYS A 83 6.00 29.31 13.11
C LYS A 83 5.01 28.70 12.11
N GLN A 84 4.62 29.44 11.08
CA GLN A 84 3.75 28.92 10.02
C GLN A 84 4.35 27.71 9.30
N LEU A 85 5.67 27.74 9.04
CA LEU A 85 6.37 26.63 8.39
C LEU A 85 6.46 25.40 9.30
N LEU A 86 6.71 25.58 10.60
CA LEU A 86 6.68 24.49 11.57
C LEU A 86 5.28 23.87 11.69
N ILE A 87 4.22 24.68 11.71
CA ILE A 87 2.83 24.19 11.69
C ILE A 87 2.57 23.36 10.43
N ALA A 88 3.02 23.85 9.26
CA ALA A 88 2.86 23.14 8.00
C ALA A 88 3.63 21.81 8.00
N ILE A 89 4.85 21.78 8.55
CA ILE A 89 5.62 20.53 8.71
C ILE A 89 4.87 19.57 9.65
N GLY A 90 4.38 20.06 10.78
CA GLY A 90 3.60 19.27 11.74
C GLY A 90 2.38 18.62 11.09
N ALA A 91 1.62 19.39 10.30
CA ALA A 91 0.43 18.89 9.59
C ALA A 91 0.74 17.80 8.54
N GLU A 92 1.96 17.74 8.01
CA GLU A 92 2.38 16.64 7.13
C GLU A 92 2.72 15.37 7.92
N ILE A 93 3.22 15.51 9.15
CA ILE A 93 3.64 14.40 10.00
C ILE A 93 2.43 13.77 10.67
N ASP A 94 1.62 14.58 11.34
CA ASP A 94 0.50 14.14 12.15
C ASP A 94 -0.68 15.13 12.12
N SER A 95 -1.88 14.61 12.36
CA SER A 95 -3.09 15.43 12.37
C SER A 95 -3.18 16.17 13.70
N PRO A 96 -3.43 17.48 13.71
CA PRO A 96 -3.75 18.14 14.97
C PRO A 96 -5.03 17.49 15.53
N ALA A 97 -5.04 17.20 16.84
CA ALA A 97 -6.13 16.50 17.55
C ALA A 97 -7.55 17.10 17.37
N ASN A 98 -7.66 18.29 16.75
CA ASN A 98 -8.89 19.03 16.50
C ASN A 98 -9.18 19.26 14.99
N ALA A 99 -8.63 18.45 14.08
CA ALA A 99 -8.92 18.58 12.65
C ALA A 99 -10.39 18.21 12.33
N VAL A 100 -11.17 19.20 11.89
CA VAL A 100 -12.63 19.08 11.62
C VAL A 100 -12.94 18.53 10.21
N ALA A 101 -11.92 18.35 9.36
CA ALA A 101 -12.05 17.71 8.05
C ALA A 101 -11.38 16.33 8.09
N PRO A 102 -11.77 15.35 7.24
CA PRO A 102 -10.98 14.15 7.05
C PRO A 102 -9.60 14.62 6.57
N ALA A 103 -8.63 14.62 7.49
CA ALA A 103 -7.29 15.10 7.19
C ALA A 103 -6.78 14.31 5.99
N GLU A 104 -6.22 15.00 5.00
CA GLU A 104 -5.39 14.31 4.01
C GLU A 104 -4.43 13.40 4.77
N SER A 105 -4.26 12.16 4.32
CA SER A 105 -3.54 11.13 5.06
C SER A 105 -2.13 11.62 5.43
N THR A 106 -1.89 11.78 6.73
CA THR A 106 -0.62 12.24 7.32
C THR A 106 0.44 11.16 7.23
N LEU A 107 1.71 11.52 7.41
CA LEU A 107 2.79 10.54 7.40
C LEU A 107 2.59 9.43 8.45
N SER A 108 2.16 9.78 9.67
CA SER A 108 1.86 8.79 10.72
C SER A 108 0.74 7.84 10.29
N SER A 109 -0.43 8.37 9.89
CA SER A 109 -1.57 7.53 9.47
C SER A 109 -1.26 6.67 8.24
N LEU A 110 -0.46 7.17 7.28
CA LEU A 110 0.01 6.39 6.13
C LEU A 110 0.88 5.21 6.56
N LEU A 111 1.71 5.40 7.57
CA LEU A 111 2.64 4.37 8.05
C LEU A 111 1.93 3.36 8.95
N GLU A 112 1.04 3.79 9.83
CA GLU A 112 0.13 2.90 10.56
C GLU A 112 -0.69 2.03 9.61
N THR A 113 -1.30 2.64 8.59
CA THR A 113 -2.06 1.90 7.56
C THR A 113 -1.15 0.94 6.80
N SER A 114 0.06 1.36 6.43
CA SER A 114 1.03 0.50 5.75
C SER A 114 1.41 -0.71 6.61
N PHE A 115 1.65 -0.51 7.91
CA PHE A 115 1.95 -1.58 8.86
C PHE A 115 0.80 -2.56 9.02
N TYR A 116 -0.42 -2.05 9.13
CA TYR A 116 -1.62 -2.88 9.16
C TYR A 116 -1.71 -3.80 7.93
N HIS A 117 -1.48 -3.27 6.73
CA HIS A 117 -1.47 -4.09 5.51
C HIS A 117 -0.31 -5.09 5.48
N VAL A 118 0.87 -4.69 5.95
CA VAL A 118 2.03 -5.57 6.12
C VAL A 118 1.66 -6.74 7.03
N ASP A 119 1.16 -6.49 8.23
CA ASP A 119 0.80 -7.53 9.18
C ASP A 119 -0.24 -8.49 8.61
N LEU A 120 -1.29 -7.96 7.95
CA LEU A 120 -2.29 -8.78 7.27
C LEU A 120 -1.71 -9.60 6.11
N ALA A 121 -0.81 -9.03 5.32
CA ALA A 121 -0.18 -9.74 4.21
C ALA A 121 0.54 -11.01 4.70
N PHE A 122 1.24 -10.90 5.83
CA PHE A 122 2.06 -11.97 6.36
C PHE A 122 1.28 -13.00 7.18
N ARG A 123 0.15 -12.61 7.76
CA ARG A 123 -0.76 -13.51 8.50
C ARG A 123 -1.79 -14.21 7.61
N SER A 124 -2.03 -13.69 6.41
CA SER A 124 -2.99 -14.26 5.46
C SER A 124 -2.72 -15.75 5.22
N ALA A 125 -3.79 -16.55 5.14
CA ALA A 125 -3.70 -18.00 4.95
C ALA A 125 -2.96 -18.37 3.66
N ASP A 126 -3.08 -17.53 2.62
CA ASP A 126 -2.44 -17.72 1.31
C ASP A 126 -1.03 -17.12 1.18
N ALA A 127 -0.45 -16.59 2.26
CA ALA A 127 0.89 -16.03 2.24
C ALA A 127 1.96 -17.10 1.95
N SER A 128 2.80 -16.85 0.95
CA SER A 128 3.93 -17.73 0.60
C SER A 128 4.98 -17.76 1.73
N PRO A 129 5.86 -18.78 1.78
CA PRO A 129 6.95 -18.83 2.76
C PRO A 129 7.85 -17.58 2.73
N GLU A 130 8.15 -17.06 1.54
CA GLU A 130 9.00 -15.89 1.32
C GLU A 130 8.33 -14.62 1.86
N ILE A 131 7.04 -14.45 1.58
CA ILE A 131 6.22 -13.37 2.15
C ILE A 131 6.25 -13.45 3.68
N ARG A 132 5.94 -14.61 4.27
CA ARG A 132 5.96 -14.79 5.75
C ARG A 132 7.32 -14.49 6.37
N GLN A 133 8.42 -14.91 5.73
CA GLN A 133 9.78 -14.67 6.20
C GLN A 133 10.12 -13.17 6.22
N SER A 134 9.80 -12.45 5.14
CA SER A 134 10.01 -11.00 5.08
C SER A 134 9.17 -10.25 6.12
N GLY A 135 7.96 -10.73 6.43
CA GLY A 135 7.14 -10.16 7.49
C GLY A 135 7.77 -10.17 8.87
N ALA A 136 8.40 -11.28 9.25
CA ALA A 136 9.14 -11.35 10.52
C ALA A 136 10.34 -10.38 10.58
N LEU A 137 10.97 -10.09 9.43
CA LEU A 137 12.02 -9.08 9.36
C LEU A 137 11.43 -7.66 9.47
N ILE A 138 10.34 -7.37 8.77
CA ILE A 138 9.70 -6.06 8.78
C ILE A 138 9.16 -5.73 10.18
N ASN A 139 8.41 -6.64 10.80
CA ASN A 139 7.82 -6.42 12.12
C ASN A 139 8.89 -6.13 13.19
N ARG A 140 10.06 -6.79 13.13
CA ARG A 140 11.14 -6.54 14.10
C ARG A 140 11.76 -5.15 14.00
N ASN A 141 11.76 -4.54 12.82
CA ASN A 141 12.39 -3.24 12.60
C ASN A 141 11.36 -2.10 12.43
N TRP A 142 10.05 -2.40 12.48
CA TRP A 142 9.01 -1.39 12.35
C TRP A 142 9.10 -0.32 13.45
N GLY A 143 9.37 -0.73 14.69
CA GLY A 143 9.55 0.17 15.82
C GLY A 143 10.64 1.23 15.57
N ASP A 144 11.71 0.88 14.84
CA ASP A 144 12.76 1.84 14.49
C ASP A 144 12.24 2.93 13.54
N LEU A 145 11.39 2.56 12.57
CA LEU A 145 10.79 3.53 11.65
C LEU A 145 9.79 4.43 12.38
N GLN A 146 8.95 3.85 13.24
CA GLN A 146 7.99 4.60 14.05
C GLN A 146 8.71 5.59 14.99
N GLY A 147 9.72 5.14 15.74
CA GLY A 147 10.50 6.01 16.60
C GLY A 147 11.21 7.15 15.85
N ARG A 148 11.58 6.96 14.58
CA ARG A 148 12.12 8.05 13.73
C ARG A 148 11.08 9.10 13.38
N LEU A 149 9.81 8.73 13.22
CA LEU A 149 8.70 9.68 13.03
C LEU A 149 8.38 10.41 14.32
N ASP A 150 8.38 9.71 15.45
CA ASP A 150 8.12 10.32 16.76
C ASP A 150 9.16 11.40 17.06
N ASN A 151 10.44 11.11 16.81
CA ASN A 151 11.52 12.10 16.88
C ASN A 151 11.27 13.31 15.96
N LEU A 152 10.79 13.07 14.74
CA LEU A 152 10.48 14.13 13.79
C LEU A 152 9.34 15.03 14.31
N ALA A 153 8.28 14.45 14.86
CA ALA A 153 7.18 15.17 15.49
C ALA A 153 7.67 15.97 16.72
N GLU A 154 8.52 15.37 17.55
CA GLU A 154 9.10 16.01 18.74
C GLU A 154 9.88 17.27 18.37
N TYR A 155 10.76 17.22 17.35
CA TYR A 155 11.50 18.40 16.90
C TYR A 155 10.59 19.55 16.44
N VAL A 156 9.45 19.23 15.83
CA VAL A 156 8.45 20.24 15.45
C VAL A 156 7.81 20.86 16.68
N VAL A 157 7.44 20.05 17.68
CA VAL A 157 6.86 20.54 18.95
C VAL A 157 7.85 21.44 19.69
N ILE A 158 9.12 21.04 19.78
CA ILE A 158 10.19 21.88 20.37
C ILE A 158 10.30 23.21 19.60
N GLY A 159 10.25 23.17 18.26
CA GLY A 159 10.29 24.38 17.44
C GLY A 159 9.10 25.32 17.67
N LEU A 160 7.90 24.77 17.83
CA LEU A 160 6.68 25.56 18.05
C LEU A 160 6.62 26.20 19.44
N THR A 161 7.18 25.52 20.44
CA THR A 161 7.25 25.99 21.84
C THR A 161 8.42 26.93 22.09
N THR A 162 9.39 27.01 21.18
CA THR A 162 10.52 27.94 21.26
C THR A 162 10.05 29.40 21.12
N GLU A 163 10.38 30.24 22.09
CA GLU A 163 10.04 31.67 22.06
C GLU A 163 10.78 32.42 20.94
N PRO A 164 10.18 33.39 20.26
CA PRO A 164 10.82 34.13 19.17
C PRO A 164 11.71 35.27 19.69
N THR A 165 12.88 34.92 20.24
CA THR A 165 13.93 35.86 20.64
C THR A 165 15.07 35.86 19.61
N ARG A 166 16.00 36.82 19.70
CA ARG A 166 17.16 36.86 18.79
C ARG A 166 18.00 35.59 18.88
N ASP A 167 18.17 35.04 20.07
CA ASP A 167 18.97 33.84 20.31
C ASP A 167 18.23 32.56 19.90
N SER A 168 16.89 32.61 19.84
CA SER A 168 16.10 31.43 19.48
C SER A 168 16.16 31.07 18.00
N TYR A 169 16.54 31.99 17.11
CA TYR A 169 16.76 31.66 15.70
C TYR A 169 17.96 30.71 15.48
N ALA A 170 18.94 30.71 16.40
CA ALA A 170 19.99 29.69 16.41
C ALA A 170 19.41 28.32 16.78
N THR A 171 18.55 28.26 17.79
CA THR A 171 17.82 27.04 18.19
C THR A 171 16.96 26.50 17.04
N ILE A 172 16.20 27.36 16.35
CA ILE A 172 15.40 26.95 15.19
C ILE A 172 16.28 26.40 14.06
N SER A 173 17.48 26.94 13.87
CA SER A 173 18.43 26.42 12.87
C SER A 173 18.90 25.00 13.23
N VAL A 174 19.18 24.75 14.51
CA VAL A 174 19.50 23.40 15.03
C VAL A 174 18.31 22.45 14.83
N ILE A 175 17.10 22.89 15.19
CA ILE A 175 15.87 22.10 15.00
C ILE A 175 15.66 21.74 13.52
N SER A 176 15.88 22.69 12.60
CA SER A 176 15.80 22.44 11.16
C SER A 176 16.82 21.39 10.69
N GLU A 177 18.02 21.37 11.26
CA GLU A 177 19.03 20.34 10.98
C GLU A 177 18.60 18.96 11.48
N GLU A 178 18.02 18.89 12.67
CA GLU A 178 17.50 17.65 13.23
C GLU A 178 16.28 17.12 12.45
N ILE A 179 15.36 17.98 12.03
CA ILE A 179 14.28 17.64 11.08
C ILE A 179 14.87 17.06 9.79
N GLN A 180 15.90 17.68 9.22
CA GLN A 180 16.53 17.19 7.98
C GLN A 180 17.20 15.81 8.19
N LYS A 181 17.81 15.56 9.35
CA LYS A 181 18.36 14.24 9.68
C LYS A 181 17.25 13.20 9.85
N ALA A 182 16.20 13.52 10.59
CA ALA A 182 15.06 12.63 10.79
C ALA A 182 14.36 12.28 9.47
N VAL A 183 14.14 13.24 8.57
CA VAL A 183 13.59 12.98 7.22
C VAL A 183 14.48 12.05 6.41
N ARG A 184 15.81 12.25 6.42
CA ARG A 184 16.75 11.35 5.74
C ARG A 184 16.73 9.95 6.33
N HIS A 185 16.66 9.84 7.65
CA HIS A 185 16.58 8.57 8.35
C HIS A 185 15.26 7.82 8.11
N ALA A 186 14.12 8.52 8.08
CA ALA A 186 12.82 7.95 7.74
C ALA A 186 12.78 7.51 6.28
N ARG A 187 13.36 8.30 5.36
CA ARG A 187 13.50 7.90 3.95
C ARG A 187 14.36 6.65 3.81
N GLY A 188 15.50 6.63 4.50
CA GLY A 188 16.48 5.55 4.47
C GLY A 188 17.12 5.35 3.10
N SER A 189 17.82 4.22 2.96
CA SER A 189 18.35 3.70 1.70
C SER A 189 18.05 2.21 1.62
N GLU A 190 17.91 1.68 0.41
CA GLU A 190 17.64 0.25 0.17
C GLU A 190 18.77 -0.65 0.73
N LEU A 191 20.00 -0.13 0.73
CA LEU A 191 21.23 -0.83 1.12
C LEU A 191 21.69 -0.54 2.56
N ASP A 192 20.95 0.30 3.29
CA ASP A 192 21.33 0.68 4.65
C ASP A 192 20.93 -0.41 5.64
N ASN A 193 21.93 -0.97 6.33
CA ASN A 193 21.74 -1.96 7.39
C ASN A 193 21.58 -1.32 8.77
N SER A 194 21.66 0.02 8.88
CA SER A 194 21.59 0.75 10.16
C SER A 194 20.16 0.99 10.68
N GLY A 195 19.14 0.45 10.00
CA GLY A 195 17.75 0.46 10.46
C GLY A 195 16.74 0.45 9.31
N MET A 196 15.45 0.43 9.65
CA MET A 196 14.37 0.45 8.66
C MET A 196 13.97 1.89 8.29
N GLY A 197 14.13 2.23 7.02
CA GLY A 197 13.50 3.39 6.39
C GLY A 197 12.50 2.96 5.32
N LEU A 198 11.74 3.91 4.75
CA LEU A 198 10.73 3.64 3.71
C LEU A 198 11.33 2.94 2.47
N ALA A 199 12.55 3.31 2.08
CA ALA A 199 13.24 2.68 0.95
C ALA A 199 13.54 1.19 1.23
N ARG A 200 14.01 0.87 2.44
CA ARG A 200 14.29 -0.52 2.84
C ARG A 200 13.01 -1.32 2.97
N LEU A 201 11.94 -0.75 3.54
CA LEU A 201 10.62 -1.39 3.60
C LEU A 201 10.11 -1.72 2.19
N ARG A 202 10.15 -0.75 1.27
CA ARG A 202 9.75 -0.94 -0.12
C ARG A 202 10.55 -2.06 -0.78
N TYR A 203 11.87 -2.07 -0.58
CA TYR A 203 12.76 -3.09 -1.12
C TYR A 203 12.40 -4.49 -0.60
N LEU A 204 12.24 -4.67 0.71
CA LEU A 204 11.92 -5.97 1.31
C LEU A 204 10.56 -6.51 0.86
N LEU A 205 9.57 -5.63 0.69
CA LEU A 205 8.27 -6.01 0.15
C LEU A 205 8.37 -6.45 -1.31
N GLN A 206 9.10 -5.70 -2.13
CA GLN A 206 9.31 -6.05 -3.54
C GLN A 206 10.07 -7.38 -3.66
N GLU A 207 11.15 -7.55 -2.90
CA GLU A 207 11.94 -8.78 -2.86
C GLU A 207 11.09 -9.98 -2.43
N SER A 208 10.20 -9.81 -1.45
CA SER A 208 9.32 -10.90 -0.98
C SER A 208 8.33 -11.39 -2.05
N VAL A 209 7.84 -10.46 -2.88
CA VAL A 209 6.89 -10.73 -3.94
C VAL A 209 7.59 -11.32 -5.16
N ASP A 210 8.76 -10.79 -5.52
CA ASP A 210 9.57 -11.33 -6.61
C ASP A 210 10.01 -12.77 -6.28
N ALA A 211 10.39 -13.03 -5.02
CA ALA A 211 10.76 -14.36 -4.54
C ALA A 211 9.58 -15.33 -4.49
N SER A 212 8.35 -14.85 -4.28
CA SER A 212 7.15 -15.69 -4.36
C SER A 212 6.76 -16.07 -5.80
N GLY A 213 7.54 -15.64 -6.80
CA GLY A 213 7.30 -15.89 -8.22
C GLY A 213 6.25 -14.96 -8.84
N THR A 214 5.94 -13.85 -8.17
CA THR A 214 4.96 -12.87 -8.64
C THR A 214 5.67 -11.62 -9.11
N GLU A 215 5.48 -11.26 -10.37
CA GLU A 215 5.95 -9.97 -10.88
C GLU A 215 4.80 -8.97 -10.85
N PHE A 216 4.78 -8.02 -9.90
CA PHE A 216 3.72 -7.00 -9.83
C PHE A 216 3.61 -6.12 -11.08
N SER A 217 4.69 -5.99 -11.87
CA SER A 217 4.66 -5.35 -13.19
C SER A 217 3.73 -6.05 -14.18
N SER A 218 3.49 -7.35 -14.00
CA SER A 218 2.61 -8.17 -14.85
C SER A 218 1.15 -8.21 -14.36
N VAL A 219 0.90 -7.75 -13.13
CA VAL A 219 -0.43 -7.70 -12.53
C VAL A 219 -1.13 -6.41 -12.94
N ASN A 220 -2.38 -6.50 -13.40
CA ASN A 220 -3.18 -5.33 -13.68
C ASN A 220 -3.42 -4.49 -12.40
N PRO A 221 -2.99 -3.22 -12.37
CA PRO A 221 -3.15 -2.36 -11.19
C PRO A 221 -4.61 -2.19 -10.72
N ALA A 222 -5.58 -2.46 -11.60
CA ALA A 222 -6.99 -2.46 -11.24
C ALA A 222 -7.32 -3.45 -10.12
N TYR A 223 -6.62 -4.59 -10.00
CA TYR A 223 -6.84 -5.52 -8.88
C TYR A 223 -6.60 -4.83 -7.54
N PHE A 224 -5.47 -4.12 -7.40
CA PHE A 224 -5.13 -3.45 -6.14
C PHE A 224 -6.07 -2.28 -5.84
N LYS A 225 -6.51 -1.51 -6.84
CA LYS A 225 -7.53 -0.45 -6.64
C LYS A 225 -8.90 -0.99 -6.21
N ASN A 226 -9.18 -2.26 -6.51
CA ASN A 226 -10.44 -2.93 -6.19
C ASN A 226 -10.32 -3.96 -5.06
N PHE A 227 -9.17 -4.01 -4.40
CA PHE A 227 -8.95 -4.80 -3.21
C PHE A 227 -9.47 -4.01 -2.02
N VAL A 228 -10.59 -4.45 -1.44
CA VAL A 228 -11.33 -3.68 -0.43
C VAL A 228 -11.63 -4.52 0.79
N LYS A 229 -11.72 -3.84 1.93
CA LYS A 229 -12.22 -4.39 3.18
C LYS A 229 -13.72 -4.67 3.04
N VAL A 230 -14.15 -5.89 3.35
CA VAL A 230 -15.56 -6.32 3.32
C VAL A 230 -16.15 -6.25 4.72
N ASP A 231 -15.41 -6.74 5.71
CA ASP A 231 -15.72 -6.67 7.14
C ASP A 231 -14.41 -6.45 7.93
N GLU A 232 -14.46 -6.48 9.26
CA GLU A 232 -13.30 -6.21 10.11
C GLU A 232 -12.07 -7.09 9.82
N GLN A 233 -12.29 -8.33 9.38
CA GLN A 233 -11.25 -9.35 9.21
C GLN A 233 -11.05 -9.77 7.74
N GLN A 234 -11.98 -9.44 6.85
CA GLN A 234 -11.98 -9.96 5.49
C GLN A 234 -11.70 -8.90 4.43
N TRP A 235 -10.80 -9.27 3.52
CA TRP A 235 -10.41 -8.49 2.36
C TRP A 235 -10.69 -9.28 1.10
N ARG A 236 -11.25 -8.62 0.08
CA ARG A 236 -11.59 -9.27 -1.20
C ARG A 236 -11.43 -8.33 -2.38
N TYR A 237 -11.22 -8.90 -3.56
CA TYR A 237 -11.30 -8.16 -4.82
C TYR A 237 -12.76 -7.99 -5.24
N LYS A 238 -13.17 -6.77 -5.63
CA LYS A 238 -14.53 -6.55 -6.15
C LYS A 238 -14.82 -7.47 -7.36
N ALA A 239 -16.01 -8.10 -7.34
CA ALA A 239 -16.43 -9.16 -8.25
C ALA A 239 -16.36 -8.80 -9.76
N THR A 240 -16.42 -7.51 -10.10
CA THR A 240 -16.38 -7.04 -11.49
C THR A 240 -15.08 -7.38 -12.23
N LEU A 241 -13.98 -7.63 -11.50
CA LEU A 241 -12.71 -8.11 -12.07
C LEU A 241 -12.60 -9.63 -12.10
N GLN A 242 -13.12 -10.32 -11.08
CA GLN A 242 -13.16 -11.79 -11.05
C GLN A 242 -14.00 -12.35 -12.22
N GLN A 243 -15.11 -11.69 -12.58
CA GLN A 243 -15.95 -12.08 -13.71
C GLN A 243 -15.30 -11.81 -15.08
N LYS A 244 -14.42 -10.81 -15.19
CA LYS A 244 -13.72 -10.50 -16.45
C LYS A 244 -12.62 -11.52 -16.74
N ALA A 245 -11.89 -11.94 -15.71
CA ALA A 245 -10.91 -13.02 -15.79
C ALA A 245 -11.57 -14.37 -16.12
N SER A 246 -12.74 -14.67 -15.55
CA SER A 246 -13.48 -15.91 -15.84
C SER A 246 -14.12 -15.89 -17.24
N ARG A 247 -14.69 -14.76 -17.68
CA ARG A 247 -15.28 -14.64 -19.04
C ARG A 247 -14.24 -14.76 -20.15
N ASN A 248 -13.03 -14.23 -19.99
CA ASN A 248 -11.95 -14.42 -20.97
C ASN A 248 -11.45 -15.87 -21.06
N SER A 249 -11.74 -16.72 -20.06
CA SER A 249 -11.39 -18.15 -20.09
C SER A 249 -12.42 -19.02 -20.82
N VAL A 250 -13.69 -18.57 -20.91
CA VAL A 250 -14.80 -19.35 -21.48
C VAL A 250 -14.98 -19.13 -22.98
N PHE A 251 -14.60 -17.96 -23.51
CA PHE A 251 -14.71 -17.67 -24.96
C PHE A 251 -13.56 -18.22 -25.82
N GLY A 252 -12.54 -18.84 -25.21
CA GLY A 252 -11.42 -19.44 -25.93
C GLY A 252 -11.66 -20.83 -26.52
N ASN A 253 -12.84 -21.44 -26.31
CA ASN A 253 -13.07 -22.83 -26.75
C ASN A 253 -14.47 -23.17 -27.27
N LEU A 254 -15.31 -22.18 -27.61
CA LEU A 254 -16.59 -22.46 -28.26
C LEU A 254 -16.48 -22.24 -29.77
N SER A 255 -15.98 -23.30 -30.42
CA SER A 255 -16.29 -23.62 -31.81
C SER A 255 -17.82 -23.60 -31.98
N PHE A 256 -18.33 -22.58 -32.66
CA PHE A 256 -19.73 -22.44 -33.02
C PHE A 256 -20.11 -23.55 -34.03
N GLY A 257 -20.67 -24.63 -33.51
CA GLY A 257 -21.31 -25.69 -34.28
C GLY A 257 -22.77 -25.83 -33.86
N GLY A 258 -23.65 -25.15 -34.60
CA GLY A 258 -24.95 -25.67 -35.05
C GLY A 258 -26.07 -26.02 -34.06
N GLY A 259 -27.23 -25.39 -34.27
CA GLY A 259 -28.57 -25.91 -33.95
C GLY A 259 -28.97 -25.77 -32.48
N GLY A 260 -30.13 -25.27 -32.10
CA GLY A 260 -31.43 -25.28 -32.76
C GLY A 260 -32.44 -25.78 -31.71
N ASP A 261 -33.59 -25.13 -31.63
CA ASP A 261 -34.78 -25.52 -30.84
C ASP A 261 -34.66 -25.55 -29.30
N SER A 262 -35.72 -25.47 -28.51
CA SER A 262 -37.02 -24.78 -28.53
C SER A 262 -37.67 -25.14 -27.18
N GLY A 263 -38.45 -24.20 -26.60
CA GLY A 263 -39.52 -24.51 -25.65
C GLY A 263 -39.14 -24.93 -24.22
N GLY A 264 -39.79 -24.33 -23.23
CA GLY A 264 -39.67 -24.82 -21.85
C GLY A 264 -40.26 -23.88 -20.80
N SER A 265 -41.59 -23.82 -20.77
CA SER A 265 -42.41 -23.14 -19.77
C SER A 265 -42.22 -23.70 -18.35
N GLY A 266 -42.26 -22.79 -17.36
CA GLY A 266 -42.99 -23.00 -16.12
C GLY A 266 -42.19 -23.52 -14.92
N GLY A 267 -42.40 -22.87 -13.77
CA GLY A 267 -41.95 -23.37 -12.47
C GLY A 267 -41.85 -22.27 -11.44
N ARG A 268 -42.99 -21.80 -10.94
CA ARG A 268 -43.08 -21.13 -9.63
C ARG A 268 -42.82 -22.21 -8.57
N GLY A 269 -41.89 -21.93 -7.66
CA GLY A 269 -41.72 -22.64 -6.40
C GLY A 269 -41.70 -21.57 -5.32
N ASP A 270 -42.82 -21.48 -4.60
CA ASP A 270 -42.93 -20.89 -3.28
C ASP A 270 -42.20 -21.80 -2.26
N ASP A 271 -42.28 -21.46 -0.97
CA ASP A 271 -41.93 -22.29 0.21
C ASP A 271 -40.45 -22.13 0.67
N ASP A 272 -40.05 -21.87 1.92
CA ASP A 272 -40.64 -21.65 3.26
C ASP A 272 -39.53 -20.89 4.06
N ASP A 273 -39.82 -19.85 4.85
CA ASP A 273 -40.08 -19.89 6.30
C ASP A 273 -39.18 -20.88 7.07
N ASP A 274 -38.16 -20.36 7.78
CA ASP A 274 -37.59 -20.96 8.99
C ASP A 274 -36.97 -19.84 9.83
N ASP A 275 -37.78 -19.38 10.79
CA ASP A 275 -37.39 -18.75 12.04
C ASP A 275 -36.63 -19.77 12.90
N ASP A 276 -35.56 -19.36 13.56
CA ASP A 276 -35.04 -19.99 14.78
C ASP A 276 -34.14 -18.95 15.50
N ASP A 277 -34.82 -18.11 16.27
CA ASP A 277 -34.67 -17.91 17.72
C ASP A 277 -33.36 -18.36 18.41
N ASP A 278 -32.99 -17.51 19.38
CA ASP A 278 -32.38 -17.79 20.68
C ASP A 278 -30.94 -18.36 20.72
N ASP A 279 -30.01 -17.60 21.31
CA ASP A 279 -29.57 -17.94 22.67
C ASP A 279 -28.73 -16.80 23.26
N ASP A 280 -29.14 -16.47 24.47
CA ASP A 280 -28.55 -15.61 25.48
C ASP A 280 -27.16 -16.11 25.95
N ASP A 281 -26.68 -15.46 27.02
CA ASP A 281 -25.69 -15.91 28.00
C ASP A 281 -24.28 -15.31 27.79
N ASP A 282 -23.89 -14.29 28.57
CA ASP A 282 -23.48 -14.33 30.00
C ASP A 282 -21.94 -14.13 29.99
N ASP A 283 -21.45 -12.99 30.46
CA ASP A 283 -21.10 -12.69 31.85
C ASP A 283 -19.57 -12.82 32.06
N ASP A 284 -19.14 -12.11 33.10
CA ASP A 284 -17.88 -12.19 33.83
C ASP A 284 -16.69 -11.42 33.22
N ASP A 285 -16.41 -10.21 33.73
CA ASP A 285 -15.71 -9.95 34.99
C ASP A 285 -14.40 -10.74 35.07
N ASP A 286 -13.27 -10.03 35.03
CA ASP A 286 -12.27 -10.13 36.10
C ASP A 286 -11.22 -9.03 35.93
N ASP A 287 -11.25 -8.16 36.94
CA ASP A 287 -10.16 -7.33 37.40
C ASP A 287 -8.89 -8.17 37.60
N ASP A 288 -7.73 -7.61 37.23
CA ASP A 288 -6.49 -7.90 37.95
C ASP A 288 -5.63 -6.64 37.95
N ASP A 289 -5.70 -5.97 39.10
CA ASP A 289 -4.64 -5.17 39.69
C ASP A 289 -3.31 -5.95 39.68
N ASP A 290 -2.18 -5.28 39.46
CA ASP A 290 -1.07 -5.24 40.43
C ASP A 290 0.24 -4.68 39.83
N ASP A 291 0.83 -3.78 40.64
CA ASP A 291 2.20 -3.19 40.70
C ASP A 291 2.66 -2.09 39.70
#